data_AF-A0AAN4QBC4-F1
#
_entry.id   AF-A0AAN4QBC4-F1
#
_cell.length_a   1.000
_cell.length_b   1.000
_cell.length_c   1.000
_cell.angle_alpha   90.00
_cell.angle_beta   90.00
_cell.angle_gamma   90.00
#
_symmetry.space_group_name_H-M   'P 1'
#
loop_
_entity.id
_entity.type
_entity.pdbx_description
1 polymer ?
#
loop_
_entity_poly.entity_id
_entity_poly.type
_entity_poly.pdbx_seq_one_letter_code
_entity_poly.pdbx_strand_id
1 'polypeptide(L)'
;MKAWILVLLALSLPAMAQEEAKEEGGPPKAAYVSLTPPFVGNYALDGGPKLRVYKADIALRVTGADAEAAVKRNDVLIRNQLVSLFTQQTVDSMSSAEAKENIRQEALKQVQRVMNDEEGKPVVEDLLFNNFIVQ
;
A
#
# COMPACT_ATOMS: atom_id res chain seq x y z
N MET A 1 -64.39 -13.25 -14.32
CA MET A 1 -63.30 -14.21 -14.03
C MET A 1 -62.08 -13.86 -14.87
N LYS A 2 -61.21 -12.94 -14.42
CA LYS A 2 -59.90 -12.62 -15.08
C LYS A 2 -59.04 -11.59 -14.32
N ALA A 3 -59.57 -10.95 -13.27
CA ALA A 3 -58.84 -9.93 -12.52
C ALA A 3 -58.06 -10.43 -11.28
N TRP A 4 -58.19 -11.71 -10.89
CA TRP A 4 -57.54 -12.23 -9.68
C TRP A 4 -56.17 -12.90 -9.92
N ILE A 5 -55.81 -13.15 -11.18
CA ILE A 5 -54.53 -13.82 -11.52
C ILE A 5 -53.35 -12.83 -11.49
N LEU A 6 -53.59 -11.52 -11.57
CA LEU A 6 -52.52 -10.51 -11.53
C LEU A 6 -52.06 -10.13 -10.12
N VAL A 7 -52.81 -10.49 -9.07
CA VAL A 7 -52.42 -10.19 -7.68
C VAL A 7 -51.49 -11.27 -7.10
N LEU A 8 -51.50 -12.48 -7.65
CA LEU A 8 -50.67 -13.61 -7.20
C LEU A 8 -49.26 -13.63 -7.80
N LEU A 9 -48.97 -12.81 -8.82
CA LEU A 9 -47.63 -12.72 -9.44
C LEU A 9 -46.78 -11.57 -8.88
N ALA A 10 -47.35 -10.69 -8.05
CA ALA A 10 -46.65 -9.58 -7.42
C ALA A 10 -46.02 -9.93 -6.05
N LEU A 11 -46.24 -11.15 -5.56
CA LEU A 11 -45.80 -11.63 -4.24
C LEU A 11 -44.58 -12.55 -4.27
N SER A 12 -43.97 -12.77 -5.44
CA SER A 12 -42.84 -13.71 -5.62
C SER A 12 -41.54 -13.04 -6.03
N LEU A 13 -41.37 -11.74 -5.79
CA LEU A 13 -40.04 -11.13 -5.82
C LEU A 13 -39.38 -11.45 -4.48
N PRO A 14 -38.34 -12.31 -4.43
CA PRO A 14 -37.49 -12.37 -3.26
C PRO A 14 -36.91 -10.96 -3.12
N ALA A 15 -37.35 -10.26 -2.08
CA ALA A 15 -36.64 -9.09 -1.59
C ALA A 15 -35.22 -9.59 -1.28
N MET A 16 -34.30 -9.35 -2.22
CA MET A 16 -32.86 -9.37 -1.99
C MET A 16 -32.60 -8.18 -1.07
N ALA A 17 -33.01 -8.31 0.19
CA ALA A 17 -32.43 -7.60 1.30
C ALA A 17 -31.00 -8.15 1.40
N GLN A 18 -30.11 -7.56 0.60
CA GLN A 18 -28.69 -7.62 0.85
C GLN A 18 -28.50 -6.89 2.17
N GLU A 19 -28.61 -7.65 3.26
CA GLU A 19 -28.04 -7.29 4.55
C GLU A 19 -26.55 -7.10 4.26
N GLU A 20 -26.17 -5.87 3.93
CA GLU A 20 -24.82 -5.40 4.20
C GLU A 20 -24.64 -5.63 5.70
N ALA A 21 -23.98 -6.74 6.01
CA ALA A 21 -23.41 -6.98 7.31
C ALA A 21 -22.48 -5.79 7.59
N LYS A 22 -23.03 -4.76 8.23
CA LYS A 22 -22.24 -3.81 8.98
C LYS A 22 -21.54 -4.63 10.04
N GLU A 23 -20.28 -4.96 9.78
CA GLU A 23 -19.32 -5.31 10.82
C GLU A 23 -19.20 -4.08 11.74
N GLU A 24 -20.11 -3.96 12.70
CA GLU A 24 -19.93 -3.08 13.84
C GLU A 24 -18.93 -3.73 14.80
N GLY A 25 -17.79 -3.06 14.99
CA GLY A 25 -17.23 -2.87 16.33
C GLY A 25 -16.16 -3.85 16.82
N GLY A 26 -15.36 -4.46 15.95
CA GLY A 26 -14.06 -5.01 16.36
C GLY A 26 -13.00 -3.89 16.48
N PRO A 27 -12.01 -3.99 17.38
CA PRO A 27 -10.87 -3.07 17.37
C PRO A 27 -10.24 -3.07 15.96
N PRO A 28 -9.78 -1.91 15.46
CA PRO A 28 -9.30 -1.81 14.10
C PRO A 28 -8.14 -2.80 13.89
N LYS A 29 -8.30 -3.69 12.92
CA LYS A 29 -7.33 -4.75 12.61
C LYS A 29 -6.18 -4.15 11.79
N ALA A 30 -4.97 -4.65 12.01
CA ALA A 30 -3.83 -4.36 11.17
C ALA A 30 -4.06 -4.98 9.78
N ALA A 31 -3.85 -4.19 8.74
CA ALA A 31 -3.86 -4.59 7.34
C ALA A 31 -2.50 -4.28 6.70
N TYR A 32 -2.17 -5.02 5.65
CA TYR A 32 -0.91 -4.90 4.92
C TYR A 32 -1.20 -4.63 3.45
N VAL A 33 -0.77 -3.46 2.97
CA VAL A 33 -0.96 -3.03 1.59
C VAL A 33 0.35 -3.25 0.83
N SER A 34 0.37 -4.23 -0.07
CA SER A 34 1.53 -4.49 -0.93
C SER A 34 1.61 -3.50 -2.08
N LEU A 35 2.78 -2.87 -2.25
CA LEU A 35 3.06 -1.96 -3.35
C LEU A 35 3.43 -2.76 -4.60
N THR A 36 2.43 -3.12 -5.40
CA THR A 36 2.60 -3.94 -6.62
C THR A 36 2.60 -3.08 -7.89
N PRO A 37 3.54 -3.26 -8.83
CA PRO A 37 4.60 -4.29 -8.90
C PRO A 37 5.81 -4.01 -7.99
N PRO A 38 6.73 -4.97 -7.79
CA PRO A 38 8.00 -4.72 -7.11
C PRO A 38 8.79 -3.58 -7.76
N PHE A 39 9.53 -2.83 -6.96
CA PHE A 39 10.41 -1.77 -7.43
C PHE A 39 11.67 -2.40 -8.01
N VAL A 40 12.03 -2.00 -9.22
CA VAL A 40 13.30 -2.36 -9.85
C VAL A 40 13.89 -1.08 -10.42
N GLY A 41 15.15 -0.80 -10.09
CA GLY A 41 15.78 0.44 -10.51
C GLY A 41 17.29 0.40 -10.35
N ASN A 42 17.92 1.45 -10.85
CA ASN A 42 19.35 1.66 -10.66
C ASN A 42 19.58 2.53 -9.42
N TYR A 43 20.69 2.30 -8.72
CA TYR A 43 21.13 3.09 -7.59
C TYR A 43 22.62 3.41 -7.70
N ALA A 44 23.12 4.28 -6.83
CA ALA A 44 24.52 4.74 -6.82
C ALA A 44 24.97 5.18 -8.21
N LEU A 45 24.24 6.16 -8.77
CA LEU A 45 24.50 6.78 -10.06
C LEU A 45 25.73 7.72 -9.98
N ASP A 46 26.90 7.13 -9.74
CA ASP A 46 28.18 7.81 -9.58
C ASP A 46 28.92 8.05 -10.91
N GLY A 47 28.31 7.66 -12.04
CA GLY A 47 28.92 7.72 -13.37
C GLY A 47 29.97 6.61 -13.61
N GLY A 48 30.09 5.65 -12.70
CA GLY A 48 30.98 4.51 -12.85
C GLY A 48 30.53 3.54 -13.96
N PRO A 49 31.44 2.65 -14.42
CA PRO A 49 31.15 1.70 -15.50
C PRO A 49 30.25 0.53 -15.08
N LYS A 50 30.04 0.33 -13.76
CA LYS A 50 29.20 -0.75 -13.23
C LYS A 50 27.80 -0.22 -12.96
N LEU A 51 26.83 -0.71 -13.71
CA LEU A 51 25.41 -0.50 -13.39
C LEU A 51 25.07 -1.30 -12.14
N ARG A 52 24.47 -0.63 -11.15
CA ARG A 52 24.02 -1.26 -9.90
C ARG A 52 22.52 -1.22 -9.83
N VAL A 53 21.92 -2.38 -9.58
CA VAL A 53 20.48 -2.59 -9.67
C VAL A 53 19.95 -3.04 -8.33
N TYR A 54 18.77 -2.56 -7.95
CA TYR A 54 18.05 -3.06 -6.80
C TYR A 54 16.69 -3.64 -7.21
N LYS A 55 16.20 -4.57 -6.40
CA LYS A 55 14.82 -5.03 -6.41
C LYS A 55 14.25 -4.98 -5.00
N ALA A 56 13.15 -4.26 -4.83
CA ALA A 56 12.44 -4.14 -3.55
C ALA A 56 10.97 -4.55 -3.69
N ASP A 57 10.53 -5.47 -2.85
CA ASP A 57 9.13 -5.79 -2.61
C ASP A 57 8.73 -5.21 -1.25
N ILE A 58 7.72 -4.35 -1.25
CA ILE A 58 7.37 -3.48 -0.12
C ILE A 58 5.91 -3.70 0.26
N ALA A 59 5.66 -3.86 1.56
CA ALA A 59 4.33 -3.81 2.14
C ALA A 59 4.24 -2.70 3.21
N LEU A 60 3.13 -1.98 3.21
CA LEU A 60 2.82 -0.94 4.19
C LEU A 60 1.84 -1.48 5.21
N ARG A 61 2.19 -1.39 6.49
CA ARG A 61 1.28 -1.74 7.59
C ARG A 61 0.43 -0.53 7.95
N VAL A 62 -0.88 -0.75 8.00
CA VAL A 62 -1.89 0.24 8.37
C VAL A 62 -2.90 -0.38 9.32
N THR A 63 -3.64 0.45 10.05
CA THR A 63 -4.70 -0.01 10.96
C THR A 63 -6.02 0.62 10.59
N GLY A 64 -7.02 -0.23 10.29
CA GLY A 64 -8.35 0.18 9.88
C GLY A 64 -8.55 0.36 8.37
N ALA A 65 -9.79 0.20 7.92
CA ALA A 65 -10.16 0.21 6.50
C ALA A 65 -9.95 1.58 5.82
N ASP A 66 -10.16 2.68 6.55
CA ASP A 66 -9.95 4.04 6.02
C ASP A 66 -8.48 4.30 5.68
N ALA A 67 -7.56 3.83 6.53
CA ALA A 67 -6.13 3.94 6.32
C ALA A 67 -5.68 3.10 5.12
N GLU A 68 -6.21 1.88 4.98
CA GLU A 68 -5.97 1.02 3.83
C GLU A 68 -6.45 1.69 2.52
N ALA A 69 -7.66 2.24 2.52
CA ALA A 69 -8.20 2.95 1.36
C ALA A 69 -7.37 4.19 1.01
N ALA A 70 -6.93 4.97 2.02
CA ALA A 70 -6.09 6.14 1.82
C ALA A 70 -4.74 5.80 1.19
N VAL A 71 -4.08 4.75 1.66
CA VAL A 71 -2.82 4.28 1.05
C VAL A 71 -3.04 3.83 -0.39
N LYS A 72 -4.11 3.07 -0.67
CA LYS A 72 -4.42 2.62 -2.04
C LYS A 72 -4.70 3.79 -3.00
N ARG A 73 -5.38 4.85 -2.55
CA ARG A 73 -5.62 6.06 -3.37
C ARG A 73 -4.33 6.78 -3.72
N ASN A 74 -3.37 6.82 -2.79
CA ASN A 74 -2.11 7.54 -2.93
C ASN A 74 -0.93 6.65 -3.38
N ASP A 75 -1.21 5.41 -3.80
CA ASP A 75 -0.19 4.41 -4.17
C ASP A 75 0.82 4.98 -5.18
N VAL A 76 0.35 5.68 -6.21
CA VAL A 76 1.21 6.26 -7.26
C VAL A 76 2.20 7.29 -6.68
N LEU A 77 1.75 8.16 -5.79
CA LEU A 77 2.61 9.19 -5.19
C LEU A 77 3.60 8.58 -4.19
N ILE A 78 3.14 7.65 -3.35
CA ILE A 78 3.99 6.89 -2.44
C ILE A 78 5.11 6.20 -3.23
N ARG A 79 4.76 5.50 -4.32
CA ARG A 79 5.72 4.82 -5.18
C ARG A 79 6.72 5.80 -5.78
N ASN A 80 6.28 6.96 -6.26
CA ASN A 80 7.17 7.98 -6.81
C ASN A 80 8.22 8.45 -5.78
N GLN A 81 7.80 8.71 -4.54
CA GLN A 81 8.71 9.12 -3.47
C GLN A 81 9.71 8.02 -3.10
N LEU A 82 9.26 6.77 -3.04
CA LEU A 82 10.14 5.63 -2.78
C LEU A 82 11.15 5.41 -3.92
N VAL A 83 10.74 5.53 -5.18
CA VAL A 83 11.66 5.48 -6.32
C VAL A 83 12.71 6.60 -6.21
N SER A 84 12.29 7.83 -5.93
CA SER A 84 13.22 8.94 -5.73
C SER A 84 14.21 8.65 -4.60
N LEU A 85 13.73 8.15 -3.46
CA LEU A 85 14.58 7.76 -2.34
C LEU A 85 15.64 6.73 -2.77
N PHE A 86 15.24 5.62 -3.41
CA PHE A 86 16.16 4.54 -3.77
C PHE A 86 17.19 4.95 -4.83
N THR A 87 16.82 5.81 -5.79
CA THR A 87 17.75 6.27 -6.83
C THR A 87 18.90 7.13 -6.29
N GLN A 88 18.70 7.78 -5.15
CA GLN A 88 19.70 8.64 -4.49
C GLN A 88 20.67 7.85 -3.60
N GLN A 89 20.44 6.55 -3.43
CA GLN A 89 21.19 5.73 -2.49
C GLN A 89 22.57 5.40 -3.06
N THR A 90 23.50 5.14 -2.15
CA THR A 90 24.89 4.82 -2.46
C THR A 90 25.14 3.32 -2.27
N VAL A 91 26.35 2.89 -2.58
CA VAL A 91 26.80 1.51 -2.35
C VAL A 91 26.79 1.16 -0.86
N ASP A 92 27.35 2.07 -0.06
CA ASP A 92 27.53 1.86 1.36
C ASP A 92 26.18 1.87 2.08
N SER A 93 25.25 2.70 1.61
CA SER A 93 23.90 2.75 2.19
C SER A 93 23.03 1.53 1.84
N MET A 94 23.44 0.66 0.91
CA MET A 94 22.64 -0.45 0.40
C MET A 94 23.18 -1.85 0.74
N SER A 95 24.42 -1.93 1.21
CA SER A 95 25.18 -3.20 1.25
C SER A 95 25.06 -3.98 2.55
N SER A 96 24.89 -3.32 3.70
CA SER A 96 24.85 -3.95 5.02
C SER A 96 23.42 -4.10 5.57
N ALA A 97 23.24 -4.98 6.55
CA ALA A 97 21.93 -5.16 7.21
C ALA A 97 21.47 -3.88 7.94
N GLU A 98 22.40 -3.19 8.61
CA GLU A 98 22.13 -1.91 9.26
C GLU A 98 21.74 -0.84 8.24
N ALA A 99 22.42 -0.80 7.09
CA ALA A 99 22.12 0.16 6.04
C ALA A 99 20.73 -0.08 5.42
N LYS A 100 20.35 -1.35 5.23
CA LYS A 100 18.99 -1.73 4.81
C LYS A 100 17.92 -1.29 5.81
N GLU A 101 18.17 -1.44 7.11
CA GLU A 101 17.25 -0.95 8.14
C GLU A 101 17.15 0.58 8.13
N ASN A 102 18.28 1.28 7.97
CA ASN A 102 18.27 2.74 7.85
C ASN A 102 17.43 3.21 6.66
N ILE A 103 17.59 2.59 5.48
CA ILE A 103 16.75 2.89 4.31
C ILE A 103 15.28 2.58 4.59
N ARG A 104 14.98 1.48 5.28
CA ARG A 104 13.59 1.13 5.63
C ARG A 104 12.94 2.22 6.47
N GLN A 105 13.67 2.76 7.44
CA GLN A 105 13.22 3.85 8.30
C GLN A 105 13.07 5.17 7.52
N GLU A 106 13.99 5.47 6.61
CA GLU A 106 13.87 6.63 5.71
C GLU A 106 12.64 6.50 4.80
N ALA A 107 12.43 5.32 4.21
CA ALA A 107 11.29 5.01 3.38
C ALA A 107 9.97 5.17 4.15
N LEU A 108 9.89 4.64 5.38
CA LEU A 108 8.73 4.83 6.25
C LEU A 108 8.44 6.31 6.49
N LYS A 109 9.46 7.10 6.84
CA LYS A 109 9.30 8.55 7.06
C LYS A 109 8.82 9.27 5.81
N GLN A 110 9.34 8.92 4.63
CA GLN A 110 8.90 9.52 3.36
C GLN A 110 7.43 9.20 3.10
N VAL A 111 7.01 7.94 3.29
CA VAL A 111 5.61 7.53 3.11
C VAL A 111 4.70 8.23 4.12
N GLN A 112 5.10 8.29 5.39
CA GLN A 112 4.34 9.00 6.43
C GLN A 112 4.18 10.48 6.12
N ARG A 113 5.21 11.12 5.56
CA ARG A 113 5.15 12.51 5.10
C ARG A 113 4.13 12.69 3.98
N VAL A 114 4.19 11.84 2.94
CA VAL A 114 3.20 11.86 1.84
C VAL A 114 1.79 11.72 2.38
N MET A 115 1.56 10.74 3.25
CA MET A 115 0.23 10.52 3.82
C MET A 115 -0.21 11.68 4.71
N ASN A 116 0.70 12.30 5.43
CA ASN A 116 0.39 13.49 6.21
C ASN A 116 0.03 14.68 5.33
N ASP A 117 0.72 14.87 4.20
CA ASP A 117 0.49 15.99 3.30
C ASP A 117 -0.83 15.83 2.51
N GLU A 118 -1.16 14.60 2.08
CA GLU A 118 -2.38 14.33 1.29
C GLU A 118 -3.63 14.04 2.14
N GLU A 119 -3.49 13.37 3.28
CA GLU A 119 -4.61 12.90 4.11
C GLU A 119 -4.66 13.57 5.49
N GLY A 120 -3.73 14.48 5.78
CA GLY A 120 -3.65 15.23 7.05
C GLY A 120 -3.16 14.42 8.25
N LYS A 121 -2.77 13.16 8.06
CA LYS A 121 -2.27 12.27 9.12
C LYS A 121 -1.36 11.15 8.57
N PRO A 122 -0.32 10.73 9.29
CA PRO A 122 0.56 9.64 8.87
C PRO A 122 -0.07 8.27 9.15
N VAL A 123 -0.99 7.83 8.28
CA VAL A 123 -1.78 6.58 8.47
C VAL A 123 -0.95 5.28 8.41
N VAL A 124 0.31 5.35 7.98
CA VAL A 124 1.20 4.19 7.84
C VAL A 124 2.00 4.00 9.11
N GLU A 125 1.81 2.86 9.77
CA GLU A 125 2.48 2.50 11.01
C GLU A 125 3.89 1.97 10.78
N ASP A 126 4.07 1.17 9.73
CA ASP A 126 5.34 0.53 9.42
C ASP A 126 5.49 0.22 7.94
N LEU A 127 6.75 0.04 7.51
CA LEU A 127 7.13 -0.33 6.14
C LEU A 127 8.01 -1.57 6.20
N LEU A 128 7.61 -2.60 5.46
CA LEU A 128 8.27 -3.89 5.45
C LEU A 128 8.90 -4.15 4.09
N PHE A 129 10.16 -4.59 4.09
CA PHE A 129 10.78 -5.18 2.92
C PHE A 129 10.53 -6.69 2.91
N ASN A 130 9.58 -7.14 2.10
CA ASN A 130 9.35 -8.57 1.86
C ASN A 130 10.55 -9.20 1.16
N ASN A 131 11.16 -8.44 0.25
CA ASN A 131 12.36 -8.85 -0.47
C ASN A 131 13.18 -7.60 -0.81
N PHE A 132 14.49 -7.62 -0.52
CA PHE A 132 15.39 -6.51 -0.88
C PHE A 132 16.76 -7.00 -1.32
N ILE A 133 16.95 -6.98 -2.65
CA ILE A 133 18.14 -7.48 -3.35
C ILE A 133 18.86 -6.31 -3.98
N VAL A 134 20.18 -6.31 -3.89
CA VAL A 134 21.09 -5.35 -4.52
C VAL A 134 22.13 -6.13 -5.31
N GLN A 135 22.44 -5.68 -6.54
CA GLN A 135 23.36 -6.32 -7.49
C GLN A 135 24.29 -5.30 -8.13
#